data_AF-A0A2N9MMC6-F1
#
_entry.id   AF-A0A2N9MMC6-F1
#
_cell.length_a   1.000
_cell.length_b   1.000
_cell.length_c   1.000
_cell.angle_alpha   90.00
_cell.angle_beta   90.00
_cell.angle_gamma   90.00
#
_symmetry.space_group_name_H-M   'P 1'
#
loop_
_entity.id
_entity.type
_entity.pdbx_description
1 polymer ?
#
loop_
_entity_poly.entity_id
_entity_poly.type
_entity_poly.pdbx_seq_one_letter_code
_entity_poly.pdbx_strand_id
1 'polypeptide(L)'
;MKRYAAALLLAVGFTLTAPLVMADDHDSQRYYDKAHKDYHQWNDNEDRNFSLFLGEKHIKVHAWKQSKPAEQQQYWNWRHEHPDEKR
;
A
#
# COMPACT_ATOMS: atom_id res chain seq x y z
N MET A 1 33.08 -7.58 57.84
CA MET A 1 31.98 -6.74 57.31
C MET A 1 31.89 -6.98 55.81
N LYS A 2 30.69 -7.27 55.32
CA LYS A 2 30.36 -7.89 54.03
C LYS A 2 30.69 -6.96 52.85
N ARG A 3 31.26 -7.53 51.77
CA ARG A 3 31.46 -6.89 50.46
C ARG A 3 30.24 -7.19 49.56
N TYR A 4 30.14 -6.40 48.50
CA TYR A 4 29.43 -6.60 47.22
C TYR A 4 28.10 -5.87 46.97
N ALA A 5 28.01 -5.41 45.72
CA ALA A 5 26.86 -5.03 44.90
C ALA A 5 26.34 -3.58 45.10
N ALA A 6 25.98 -2.81 44.07
CA ALA A 6 25.78 -3.10 42.65
C ALA A 6 25.98 -1.84 41.79
N ALA A 7 26.44 -2.06 40.56
CA ALA A 7 26.48 -1.08 39.49
C ALA A 7 25.07 -0.74 39.00
N LEU A 8 24.88 0.50 38.54
CA LEU A 8 23.82 0.86 37.59
C LEU A 8 24.40 1.81 36.54
N LEU A 9 25.01 1.22 35.52
CA LEU A 9 25.17 1.85 34.21
C LEU A 9 23.87 1.61 33.44
N LEU A 10 22.98 2.60 33.41
CA LEU A 10 21.81 2.61 32.54
C LEU A 10 22.14 3.40 31.28
N ALA A 11 22.90 2.75 30.38
CA ALA A 11 22.94 3.16 28.98
C ALA A 11 21.82 2.41 28.25
N VAL A 12 20.63 3.02 28.19
CA VAL A 12 19.57 2.51 27.30
C VAL A 12 19.89 3.02 25.90
N GLY A 13 20.62 2.19 25.15
CA GLY A 13 20.76 2.37 23.71
C GLY A 13 19.39 2.16 23.06
N PHE A 14 18.76 3.25 22.63
CA PHE A 14 17.59 3.19 21.77
C PHE A 14 18.08 2.76 20.38
N THR A 15 18.20 1.45 20.16
CA THR A 15 18.33 0.92 18.81
C THR A 15 17.00 1.15 18.12
N LEU A 16 16.91 2.21 17.31
CA LEU A 16 15.83 2.40 16.36
C LEU A 16 15.90 1.25 15.35
N THR A 17 15.24 0.13 15.65
CA THR A 17 14.88 -0.85 14.64
C THR A 17 13.80 -0.19 13.80
N ALA A 18 14.21 0.57 12.79
CA ALA A 18 13.30 0.92 11.71
C ALA A 18 12.75 -0.40 11.16
N PRO A 19 11.41 -0.58 11.09
CA PRO A 19 10.90 -1.73 10.35
C PRO A 19 11.46 -1.61 8.93
N LEU A 20 12.20 -2.65 8.52
CA LEU A 20 12.44 -2.93 7.11
C LEU A 20 11.04 -3.06 6.50
N VAL A 21 10.52 -1.95 5.97
CA VAL A 21 9.45 -2.01 4.98
C VAL A 21 10.09 -2.81 3.86
N MET A 22 9.68 -4.07 3.73
CA MET A 22 9.97 -4.86 2.55
C MET A 22 9.37 -4.06 1.40
N ALA A 23 10.20 -3.26 0.74
CA ALA A 23 9.87 -2.73 -0.57
C ALA A 23 9.80 -3.97 -1.44
N ASP A 24 8.58 -4.49 -1.59
CA ASP A 24 8.27 -5.50 -2.55
C ASP A 24 8.66 -4.91 -3.90
N ASP A 25 9.79 -5.38 -4.44
CA ASP A 25 10.43 -4.93 -5.68
C ASP A 25 9.62 -5.43 -6.90
N HIS A 26 8.29 -5.45 -6.78
CA HIS A 26 7.37 -5.61 -7.87
C HIS A 26 7.24 -4.26 -8.55
N ASP A 27 8.19 -3.95 -9.43
CA ASP A 27 8.14 -2.98 -10.54
C ASP A 27 6.87 -2.12 -10.55
N SER A 28 6.80 -1.20 -9.58
CA SER A 28 5.51 -0.65 -9.13
C SER A 28 5.02 0.41 -10.12
N GLN A 29 4.34 -0.04 -11.16
CA GLN A 29 3.86 0.82 -12.24
C GLN A 29 2.98 1.91 -11.64
N ARG A 30 3.37 3.18 -11.84
CA ARG A 30 2.57 4.33 -11.39
C ARG A 30 1.65 4.77 -12.52
N TYR A 31 0.38 4.93 -12.20
CA TYR A 31 -0.63 5.43 -13.12
C TYR A 31 -1.07 6.83 -12.68
N TYR A 32 -1.15 7.75 -13.65
CA TYR A 32 -1.59 9.10 -13.41
C TYR A 32 -3.10 9.20 -13.63
N ASP A 33 -3.83 9.59 -12.60
CA ASP A 33 -5.24 9.93 -12.72
C ASP A 33 -5.37 11.42 -13.08
N LYS A 34 -5.83 11.67 -14.30
CA LYS A 34 -5.99 13.03 -14.83
C LYS A 34 -7.13 13.79 -14.17
N ALA A 35 -8.16 13.09 -13.66
CA ALA A 35 -9.32 13.73 -13.06
C ALA A 35 -8.98 14.32 -11.68
N HIS A 36 -8.23 13.57 -10.87
CA HIS A 36 -7.86 13.96 -9.51
C HIS A 36 -6.44 14.55 -9.40
N LYS A 37 -5.66 14.48 -10.49
CA LYS A 37 -4.30 15.02 -10.60
C LYS A 37 -3.32 14.38 -9.60
N ASP A 38 -3.51 13.10 -9.31
CA ASP A 38 -2.69 12.29 -8.43
C ASP A 38 -2.10 11.07 -9.15
N TYR A 39 -1.16 10.42 -8.46
CA TYR A 39 -0.47 9.24 -8.95
C TYR A 39 -0.77 8.06 -8.04
N HIS A 40 -1.33 7.02 -8.61
CA HIS A 40 -1.58 5.76 -7.92
C HIS A 40 -0.48 4.75 -8.24
N GLN A 41 -0.04 4.03 -7.21
CA GLN A 41 0.90 2.93 -7.39
C GLN A 41 0.10 1.66 -7.63
N TRP A 42 0.38 0.97 -8.73
CA TRP A 42 -0.18 -0.36 -8.98
C TRP A 42 0.60 -1.41 -8.20
N ASN A 43 -0.02 -1.95 -7.16
CA ASN A 43 0.51 -3.02 -6.33
C ASN A 43 -0.51 -4.16 -6.25
N ASP A 44 -0.18 -5.23 -5.53
CA ASP A 44 -1.08 -6.37 -5.35
C ASP A 44 -2.42 -6.03 -4.69
N ASN A 45 -2.46 -4.93 -3.91
CA ASN A 45 -3.71 -4.46 -3.32
C ASN A 45 -4.61 -3.81 -4.38
N GLU A 46 -4.03 -2.99 -5.26
CA GLU A 46 -4.76 -2.41 -6.39
C GLU A 46 -5.28 -3.47 -7.35
N ASP A 47 -4.53 -4.55 -7.62
CA ASP A 47 -5.02 -5.62 -8.50
C ASP A 47 -6.26 -6.34 -7.92
N ARG A 48 -6.28 -6.55 -6.59
CA ARG A 48 -7.45 -7.06 -5.87
C ARG A 48 -8.62 -6.08 -5.92
N ASN A 49 -8.37 -4.81 -5.62
CA ASN A 49 -9.38 -3.76 -5.65
C ASN A 49 -9.99 -3.60 -7.05
N PHE A 50 -9.17 -3.69 -8.10
CA PHE A 50 -9.64 -3.68 -9.48
C PHE A 50 -10.53 -4.88 -9.79
N SER A 51 -10.15 -6.07 -9.35
CA SER A 51 -11.00 -7.26 -9.50
C SER A 51 -12.34 -7.13 -8.78
N LEU A 52 -12.36 -6.51 -7.59
CA LEU A 52 -13.59 -6.20 -6.85
C LEU A 52 -14.47 -5.19 -7.60
N PHE A 53 -13.87 -4.12 -8.12
CA PHE A 53 -14.55 -3.13 -8.96
C PHE A 53 -15.20 -3.77 -10.19
N LEU A 54 -14.47 -4.65 -10.90
CA LEU A 54 -15.01 -5.36 -12.06
C LEU A 54 -16.21 -6.22 -11.65
N GLY A 55 -16.13 -6.90 -10.51
CA GLY A 55 -17.25 -7.66 -9.94
C GLY A 55 -18.46 -6.78 -9.62
N GLU A 56 -18.27 -5.66 -8.93
CA GLU A 56 -19.34 -4.74 -8.54
C GLU A 56 -20.03 -4.11 -9.75
N LYS A 57 -19.26 -3.71 -10.77
CA LYS A 57 -19.81 -3.12 -12.00
C LYS A 57 -20.30 -4.17 -13.00
N HIS A 58 -20.25 -5.47 -12.66
CA HIS A 58 -20.60 -6.59 -13.55
C HIS A 58 -19.82 -6.56 -14.88
N ILE A 59 -18.58 -6.10 -14.83
CA ILE A 59 -17.65 -6.09 -15.96
C ILE A 59 -16.91 -7.43 -15.97
N LYS A 60 -16.59 -7.94 -17.16
CA LYS A 60 -15.79 -9.16 -17.31
C LYS A 60 -14.43 -8.96 -16.61
N VAL A 61 -14.05 -9.88 -15.73
CA VAL A 61 -12.75 -9.86 -15.06
C VAL A 61 -11.62 -9.96 -16.09
N HIS A 62 -10.69 -9.01 -16.05
CA HIS A 62 -9.51 -8.97 -16.91
C HIS A 62 -8.37 -8.20 -16.23
N ALA A 63 -7.16 -8.31 -16.76
CA ALA A 63 -5.99 -7.63 -16.20
C ALA A 63 -6.02 -6.13 -16.53
N TRP A 64 -5.50 -5.29 -15.63
CA TRP A 64 -5.42 -3.84 -15.84
C TRP A 64 -4.78 -3.42 -17.16
N LYS A 65 -3.76 -4.15 -17.62
CA LYS A 65 -3.09 -3.87 -18.92
C LYS A 65 -4.03 -3.99 -20.14
N GLN A 66 -5.16 -4.68 -19.99
CA GLN A 66 -6.17 -4.86 -21.03
C GLN A 66 -7.35 -3.89 -20.88
N SER A 67 -7.42 -3.15 -19.76
CA SER A 67 -8.48 -2.17 -19.50
C SER A 67 -8.40 -1.00 -20.47
N LYS A 68 -9.57 -0.47 -20.85
CA LYS A 68 -9.66 0.72 -21.69
C LYS A 68 -9.42 1.98 -20.84
N PRO A 69 -8.91 3.09 -21.41
CA PRO A 69 -8.68 4.33 -20.67
C PRO A 69 -9.93 4.86 -19.94
N ALA A 70 -11.12 4.67 -20.52
CA ALA A 70 -12.38 5.05 -19.88
C ALA A 70 -12.67 4.21 -18.62
N GLU A 71 -12.39 2.91 -18.64
CA GLU A 71 -12.57 2.01 -17.51
C GLU A 71 -11.56 2.30 -16.41
N GLN A 72 -10.30 2.60 -16.78
CA GLN A 72 -9.28 3.05 -15.84
C GLN A 72 -9.75 4.29 -15.07
N GLN A 73 -10.34 5.27 -15.76
CA GLN A 73 -10.90 6.45 -15.11
C GLN A 73 -12.07 6.11 -14.18
N GLN A 74 -12.97 5.20 -14.59
CA GLN A 74 -14.07 4.74 -13.75
C GLN A 74 -13.56 4.02 -12.49
N TYR A 75 -12.53 3.21 -12.63
CA TYR A 75 -11.85 2.56 -11.52
C TYR A 75 -11.25 3.58 -10.56
N TRP A 76 -10.51 4.58 -11.05
CA TRP A 76 -9.94 5.61 -10.17
C TRP A 76 -11.01 6.39 -9.42
N ASN A 77 -12.11 6.77 -10.09
CA ASN A 77 -13.24 7.40 -9.43
C ASN A 77 -13.83 6.51 -8.32
N TRP A 78 -13.99 5.21 -8.59
CA TRP A 78 -14.46 4.24 -7.60
C TRP A 78 -13.45 4.06 -6.45
N ARG A 79 -12.14 4.10 -6.73
CA ARG A 79 -11.09 3.97 -5.71
C ARG A 79 -11.13 5.09 -4.69
N HIS A 80 -11.48 6.31 -5.10
CA HIS A 80 -11.67 7.43 -4.18
C HIS A 80 -12.85 7.23 -3.23
N GLU A 81 -13.86 6.46 -3.64
CA GLU A 81 -15.01 6.10 -2.81
C GLU A 81 -14.74 4.88 -1.91
N HIS A 82 -13.71 4.08 -2.23
CA HIS A 82 -13.36 2.83 -1.54
C HIS A 82 -11.94 2.88 -0.97
N PRO A 83 -11.61 3.82 -0.06
CA PRO A 83 -10.27 3.90 0.52
C PRO A 83 -9.95 2.61 1.27
N ASP A 84 -8.67 2.24 1.31
CA ASP A 84 -8.23 1.10 2.12
C ASP A 84 -8.57 1.39 3.59
N GLU A 85 -9.29 0.47 4.24
CA GLU A 85 -9.56 0.59 5.67
C GLU A 85 -8.23 0.67 6.41
N LYS A 86 -7.98 1.81 7.06
CA LYS A 86 -6.85 1.96 7.97
C LYS A 86 -7.11 1.07 9.18
N ARG A 87 -6.59 -0.15 9.14
CA ARG A 87 -6.59 -1.05 10.30
C ARG A 87 -5.51 -0.66 11.31
#